data_AF-A0A838VD33-F1
#
_entry.id   AF-A0A838VD33-F1
#
_cell.length_a   1.000
_cell.length_b   1.000
_cell.length_c   1.000
_cell.angle_alpha   90.00
_cell.angle_beta   90.00
_cell.angle_gamma   90.00
#
_symmetry.space_group_name_H-M   'P 1'
#
loop_
_entity.id
_entity.type
_entity.pdbx_description
1 polymer ?
#
loop_
_entity_poly.entity_id
_entity_poly.type
_entity_poly.pdbx_seq_one_letter_code
_entity_poly.pdbx_strand_id
1 'polypeptide(L)'
;MNKALIAALLLGPAAAPLPAQAQVNDRILTIFGEDRCPADTICVRAPESERYRIPKNLREAPSIAPQNQSWAQRSQGVTSVGKTGIDSCSAVGSGGWTGCWTQQMRAARAERKQAATDNAPDLDN
;
A
#
# COMPACT_ATOMS: atom_id res chain seq x y z
N MET A 1 64.07 16.12 7.09
CA MET A 1 64.99 15.14 6.46
C MET A 1 64.31 13.79 6.65
N ASN A 2 63.76 13.09 5.67
CA ASN A 2 64.30 12.74 4.36
C ASN A 2 63.21 12.61 3.28
N LYS A 3 63.67 12.83 2.05
CA LYS A 3 62.92 12.84 0.79
C LYS A 3 62.55 11.43 0.33
N ALA A 4 61.36 11.34 -0.24
CA ALA A 4 60.89 10.56 -1.40
C ALA A 4 61.55 9.21 -1.74
N LEU A 5 60.70 8.20 -2.01
CA LEU A 5 60.89 7.30 -3.14
C LEU A 5 59.53 6.90 -3.73
N ILE A 6 59.39 7.18 -5.02
CA ILE A 6 58.29 6.83 -5.93
C ILE A 6 58.45 5.35 -6.29
N ALA A 7 57.37 4.58 -6.29
CA ALA A 7 57.30 3.35 -7.07
C ALA A 7 55.87 3.17 -7.60
N ALA A 8 55.77 3.27 -8.92
CA ALA A 8 54.56 3.14 -9.69
C ALA A 8 54.03 1.69 -9.65
N LEU A 9 52.71 1.55 -9.56
CA LEU A 9 51.99 0.41 -10.14
C LEU A 9 50.58 0.87 -10.50
N LEU A 10 50.47 1.31 -11.75
CA LEU A 10 49.20 1.48 -12.45
C LEU A 10 48.57 0.09 -12.65
N LEU A 11 47.83 -0.40 -11.66
CA LEU A 11 46.85 -1.46 -11.84
C LEU A 11 45.55 -0.81 -12.32
N GLY A 12 45.48 -0.56 -13.64
CA GLY A 12 44.23 -0.22 -14.30
C GLY A 12 43.32 -1.44 -14.32
N PRO A 13 42.05 -1.33 -13.93
CA PRO A 13 41.12 -2.45 -14.04
C PRO A 13 40.86 -2.73 -15.53
N ALA A 14 41.23 -3.92 -15.99
CA ALA A 14 40.77 -4.44 -17.27
C ALA A 14 39.25 -4.66 -17.16
N ALA A 15 38.47 -3.68 -17.60
CA ALA A 15 37.04 -3.83 -17.80
C ALA A 15 36.82 -4.73 -19.02
N ALA A 16 36.64 -6.02 -18.81
CA ALA A 16 36.10 -6.90 -19.85
C ALA A 16 34.66 -6.45 -20.17
N PRO A 17 34.26 -6.37 -21.45
CA PRO A 17 32.86 -6.14 -21.78
C PRO A 17 32.05 -7.33 -21.26
N LEU A 18 31.21 -7.08 -20.26
CA LEU A 18 30.18 -8.02 -19.83
C LEU A 18 29.27 -8.29 -21.05
N PRO A 19 28.82 -9.54 -21.28
CA PRO A 19 27.83 -9.80 -22.30
C PRO A 19 26.60 -8.94 -21.99
N ALA A 20 26.17 -8.14 -22.98
CA ALA A 20 24.91 -7.43 -22.90
C ALA A 20 23.84 -8.49 -22.61
N GLN A 21 23.23 -8.43 -21.42
CA GLN A 21 22.02 -9.17 -21.12
C GLN A 21 21.02 -8.73 -22.18
N ALA A 22 20.78 -9.57 -23.19
CA ALA A 22 19.67 -9.39 -24.09
C ALA A 22 18.45 -9.28 -23.17
N GLN A 23 17.86 -8.09 -23.09
CA GLN A 23 16.58 -7.94 -22.43
C GLN A 23 15.65 -8.89 -23.17
N VAL A 24 15.36 -10.04 -22.56
CA VAL A 24 14.18 -10.83 -22.89
C VAL A 24 13.04 -9.88 -22.58
N ASN A 25 12.66 -9.15 -23.62
CA ASN A 25 11.63 -8.14 -23.58
C ASN A 25 10.35 -8.96 -23.54
N ASP A 26 10.01 -9.48 -22.36
CA ASP A 26 8.68 -10.03 -22.09
C ASP A 26 7.70 -8.86 -22.23
N ARG A 27 7.37 -8.56 -23.48
CA ARG A 27 6.40 -7.56 -23.88
C ARG A 27 5.05 -8.18 -23.52
N ILE A 28 4.61 -7.91 -22.31
CA ILE A 28 3.26 -8.23 -21.85
C ILE A 28 2.41 -7.00 -22.11
N LEU A 29 1.49 -7.10 -23.08
CA LEU A 29 0.59 -6.00 -23.46
C LEU A 29 -0.84 -6.35 -23.06
N THR A 30 -1.52 -5.42 -22.38
CA THR A 30 -2.96 -5.57 -22.13
C THR A 30 -3.75 -5.01 -23.32
N ILE A 31 -4.59 -5.85 -23.90
CA ILE A 31 -5.43 -5.53 -25.07
C ILE A 31 -6.88 -5.46 -24.62
N PHE A 32 -7.63 -4.46 -25.13
CA PHE A 32 -9.00 -4.21 -24.74
C PHE A 32 -9.97 -4.64 -25.85
N GLY A 33 -11.02 -5.39 -25.50
CA GLY A 33 -12.04 -5.80 -26.47
C GLY A 33 -11.45 -6.63 -27.62
N GLU A 34 -11.72 -6.24 -28.87
CA GLU A 34 -11.35 -6.96 -30.09
C GLU A 34 -10.06 -6.46 -30.78
N ASP A 35 -9.23 -5.70 -30.07
CA ASP A 35 -7.97 -5.18 -30.62
C ASP A 35 -6.99 -6.32 -30.96
N ARG A 36 -6.20 -6.16 -32.05
CA ARG A 36 -5.27 -7.21 -32.52
C ARG A 36 -3.98 -7.26 -31.70
N CYS A 37 -3.58 -8.46 -31.29
CA CYS A 37 -2.27 -8.72 -30.65
C CYS A 37 -1.15 -8.76 -31.69
N PRO A 38 -0.05 -8.00 -31.52
CA PRO A 38 1.17 -8.13 -32.32
C PRO A 38 1.82 -9.51 -32.13
N ALA A 39 2.53 -10.01 -33.16
CA ALA A 39 3.07 -11.37 -33.19
C ALA A 39 4.23 -11.64 -32.19
N ASP A 40 4.90 -10.60 -31.69
CA ASP A 40 6.09 -10.70 -30.83
C ASP A 40 5.79 -10.33 -29.36
N THR A 41 4.56 -10.53 -28.88
CA THR A 41 4.11 -10.03 -27.56
C THR A 41 3.06 -10.96 -26.95
N ILE A 42 3.16 -11.21 -25.65
CA ILE A 42 2.15 -11.98 -24.91
C ILE A 42 1.05 -11.02 -24.50
N CYS A 43 -0.17 -11.26 -24.99
CA CYS A 43 -1.29 -10.34 -24.76
C CYS A 43 -2.26 -10.85 -23.70
N VAL A 44 -2.55 -10.02 -22.71
CA VAL A 44 -3.60 -10.27 -21.71
C VAL A 44 -4.85 -9.50 -22.15
N ARG A 45 -5.99 -10.20 -22.28
CA ARG A 45 -7.23 -9.59 -22.78
C ARG A 45 -8.10 -9.06 -21.64
N ALA A 46 -8.39 -7.76 -21.66
CA ALA A 46 -9.31 -7.10 -20.75
C ALA A 46 -10.61 -6.72 -21.49
N PRO A 47 -11.77 -6.70 -20.80
CA PRO A 47 -13.03 -6.26 -21.41
C PRO A 47 -12.99 -4.77 -21.80
N GLU A 48 -13.73 -4.39 -22.84
CA GLU A 48 -13.73 -3.00 -23.36
C GLU A 48 -14.15 -1.97 -22.30
N SER A 49 -15.05 -2.37 -21.38
CA SER A 49 -15.49 -1.54 -20.25
C SER A 49 -14.39 -1.18 -19.25
N GLU A 50 -13.24 -1.86 -19.31
CA GLU A 50 -12.07 -1.58 -18.46
C GLU A 50 -11.03 -0.65 -19.11
N ARG A 51 -11.27 -0.20 -20.37
CA ARG A 51 -10.37 0.75 -21.05
C ARG A 51 -10.25 2.11 -20.35
N TYR A 52 -11.34 2.59 -19.74
CA TYR A 52 -11.40 3.89 -19.04
C TYR A 52 -11.72 3.75 -17.54
N ARG A 53 -11.91 2.52 -17.06
CA ARG A 53 -12.24 2.25 -15.66
C ARG A 53 -10.96 1.91 -14.89
N ILE A 54 -10.90 2.31 -13.63
CA ILE A 54 -9.81 1.90 -12.72
C ILE A 54 -9.67 0.37 -12.80
N PRO A 55 -8.47 -0.18 -13.09
CA PRO A 55 -8.20 -1.62 -13.14
C PRO A 55 -8.63 -2.34 -11.86
N LYS A 56 -9.12 -3.59 -11.96
CA LYS A 56 -9.65 -4.35 -10.80
C LYS A 56 -8.68 -4.40 -9.62
N ASN A 57 -7.40 -4.64 -9.89
CA ASN A 57 -6.33 -4.67 -8.90
C ASN A 57 -6.09 -3.33 -8.17
N LEU A 58 -6.58 -2.21 -8.71
CA LEU A 58 -6.49 -0.89 -8.08
C LEU A 58 -7.82 -0.43 -7.45
N ARG A 59 -8.92 -1.17 -7.67
CA ARG A 59 -10.22 -0.85 -7.05
C ARG A 59 -10.25 -1.23 -5.58
N GLU A 60 -9.63 -2.36 -5.27
CA GLU A 60 -9.44 -2.83 -3.91
C GLU A 60 -8.23 -2.09 -3.37
N ALA A 61 -8.45 -0.87 -2.86
CA ALA A 61 -7.40 -0.16 -2.17
C ALA A 61 -6.91 -1.05 -1.03
N PRO A 62 -5.64 -1.51 -1.04
CA PRO A 62 -5.08 -2.21 0.11
C PRO A 62 -5.22 -1.24 1.28
N SER A 63 -5.95 -1.65 2.33
CA SER A 63 -6.12 -0.95 3.61
C SER A 63 -5.85 0.56 3.51
N ILE A 64 -6.88 1.38 3.27
CA ILE A 64 -6.73 2.85 3.13
C ILE A 64 -5.84 3.36 4.27
N ALA A 65 -4.59 3.66 3.92
CA ALA A 65 -3.63 4.13 4.89
C ALA A 65 -4.19 5.42 5.52
N PRO A 66 -3.98 5.70 6.81
CA PRO A 66 -4.61 6.82 7.51
C PRO A 66 -4.52 8.17 6.78
N GLN A 67 -3.43 8.39 6.03
CA GLN A 67 -3.20 9.57 5.19
C GLN A 67 -4.17 9.72 4.00
N ASN A 68 -4.75 8.62 3.52
CA ASN A 68 -5.66 8.58 2.37
C ASN A 68 -7.13 8.62 2.78
N GLN A 69 -7.44 8.79 4.07
CA GLN A 69 -8.82 8.91 4.52
C GLN A 69 -9.45 10.22 4.05
N SER A 70 -10.71 10.13 3.59
CA SER A 70 -11.49 11.28 3.18
C SER A 70 -11.62 12.30 4.31
N TRP A 71 -11.66 13.60 3.98
CA TRP A 71 -11.84 14.66 4.97
C TRP A 71 -13.08 14.42 5.84
N ALA A 72 -14.17 13.93 5.22
CA ALA A 72 -15.43 13.64 5.91
C ALA A 72 -15.29 12.58 7.02
N GLN A 73 -14.36 11.63 6.93
CA GLN A 73 -14.07 10.73 8.05
C GLN A 73 -13.16 11.39 9.08
N ARG A 74 -12.14 12.13 8.65
CA ARG A 74 -11.21 12.82 9.56
C ARG A 74 -11.92 13.87 10.44
N SER A 75 -12.87 14.62 9.87
CA SER A 75 -13.62 15.63 10.61
C SER A 75 -14.47 15.05 11.75
N GLN A 76 -14.90 13.80 11.66
CA GLN A 76 -15.68 13.15 12.74
C GLN A 76 -14.87 12.99 14.02
N GLY A 77 -13.56 12.74 13.91
CA GLY A 77 -12.65 12.66 15.05
C GLY A 77 -12.41 14.01 15.72
N VAL A 78 -12.55 15.11 14.98
CA VAL A 78 -12.39 16.46 15.53
C VAL A 78 -13.61 16.86 16.37
N THR A 79 -14.82 16.46 15.96
CA THR A 79 -16.07 16.79 16.67
C THR A 79 -16.20 16.10 18.04
N SER A 80 -15.50 14.98 18.26
CA SER A 80 -15.54 14.28 19.55
C SER A 80 -14.66 14.93 20.62
N VAL A 81 -13.70 15.79 20.23
CA VAL A 81 -12.81 16.48 21.15
C VAL A 81 -13.61 17.50 21.96
N GLY A 82 -13.63 17.34 23.29
CA GLY A 82 -14.33 18.26 24.20
C GLY A 82 -15.81 17.93 24.45
N LYS A 83 -16.35 16.82 23.91
CA LYS A 83 -17.70 16.36 24.26
C LYS A 83 -17.73 15.97 25.75
N THR A 84 -18.69 16.52 26.51
CA THR A 84 -18.93 16.21 27.93
C THR A 84 -20.36 15.74 28.17
N GLY A 85 -20.62 15.12 29.34
CA GLY A 85 -21.94 14.58 29.70
C GLY A 85 -22.07 13.07 29.50
N ILE A 86 -23.31 12.58 29.54
CA ILE A 86 -23.64 11.15 29.38
C ILE A 86 -23.22 10.69 27.97
N ASP A 87 -22.62 9.49 27.88
CA ASP A 87 -22.10 8.92 26.62
C ASP A 87 -20.89 9.68 26.01
N SER A 88 -20.17 10.46 26.83
CA SER A 88 -18.84 11.00 26.50
C SER A 88 -17.78 10.34 27.38
N CYS A 89 -16.61 9.96 26.86
CA CYS A 89 -15.48 9.54 27.74
C CYS A 89 -14.80 10.80 28.34
N SER A 90 -15.52 11.53 29.18
CA SER A 90 -15.00 12.69 29.91
C SER A 90 -15.10 12.46 31.42
N ALA A 91 -14.13 13.01 32.16
CA ALA A 91 -14.14 13.04 33.62
C ALA A 91 -15.13 14.08 34.19
N VAL A 92 -15.70 14.92 33.33
CA VAL A 92 -16.60 16.01 33.72
C VAL A 92 -18.06 15.63 33.46
N GLY A 93 -18.86 15.66 34.53
CA GLY A 93 -20.30 15.38 34.51
C GLY A 93 -20.67 13.95 34.90
N SER A 94 -21.89 13.77 35.40
CA SER A 94 -22.42 12.45 35.74
C SER A 94 -22.62 11.61 34.48
N GLY A 95 -22.16 10.36 34.51
CA GLY A 95 -22.37 9.40 33.41
C GLY A 95 -21.35 9.47 32.27
N GLY A 96 -20.22 10.17 32.41
CA GLY A 96 -19.12 10.07 31.44
C GLY A 96 -18.43 8.69 31.41
N TRP A 97 -18.51 7.95 32.52
CA TRP A 97 -17.96 6.59 32.58
C TRP A 97 -18.61 5.63 31.56
N THR A 98 -19.89 5.84 31.21
CA THR A 98 -20.61 4.96 30.27
C THR A 98 -20.10 5.11 28.84
N GLY A 99 -19.71 6.33 28.43
CA GLY A 99 -19.10 6.59 27.14
C GLY A 99 -17.74 5.89 27.02
N CYS A 100 -16.93 5.92 28.08
CA CYS A 100 -15.62 5.28 28.07
C CYS A 100 -15.69 3.74 28.12
N TRP A 101 -16.65 3.19 28.86
CA TRP A 101 -16.96 1.76 28.81
C TRP A 101 -17.33 1.32 27.39
N THR A 102 -18.21 2.07 26.73
CA THR A 102 -18.65 1.74 25.36
C THR A 102 -17.50 1.84 24.36
N GLN A 103 -16.58 2.80 24.55
CA GLN A 103 -15.37 2.92 23.75
C GLN A 103 -14.44 1.71 23.91
N GLN A 104 -14.19 1.25 25.13
CA GLN A 104 -13.39 0.04 25.37
C GLN A 104 -14.03 -1.20 24.73
N MET A 105 -15.35 -1.35 24.85
CA MET A 105 -16.05 -2.47 24.20
C MET A 105 -15.96 -2.42 22.67
N ARG A 106 -16.00 -1.23 22.06
CA ARG A 106 -15.79 -1.05 20.62
C ARG A 106 -14.35 -1.38 20.21
N ALA A 107 -13.35 -0.95 20.99
CA ALA A 107 -11.95 -1.26 20.73
C ALA A 107 -11.69 -2.77 20.78
N ALA A 108 -12.16 -3.46 21.82
CA ALA A 108 -12.06 -4.92 21.93
C ALA A 108 -12.73 -5.63 20.74
N ARG A 109 -13.92 -5.18 20.29
CA ARG A 109 -14.56 -5.76 19.10
C ARG A 109 -13.75 -5.51 17.81
N ALA A 110 -13.15 -4.33 17.68
CA ALA A 110 -12.31 -4.00 16.53
C ALA A 110 -11.06 -4.88 16.50
N GLU A 111 -10.38 -5.06 17.63
CA GLU A 111 -9.23 -5.96 17.77
C GLU A 111 -9.60 -7.41 17.42
N ARG A 112 -10.76 -7.89 17.88
CA ARG A 112 -11.25 -9.24 17.53
C ARG A 112 -11.54 -9.39 16.05
N LYS A 113 -12.04 -8.33 15.39
CA LYS A 113 -12.30 -8.34 13.95
C LYS A 113 -10.99 -8.32 13.15
N GLN A 114 -10.01 -7.52 13.58
CA GLN A 114 -8.67 -7.48 13.00
C GLN A 114 -7.99 -8.85 13.13
N ALA A 115 -8.02 -9.44 14.32
CA ALA A 115 -7.51 -10.79 14.52
C ALA A 115 -8.24 -11.81 13.61
N ALA A 116 -9.55 -11.69 13.41
CA ALA A 116 -10.27 -12.59 12.51
C ALA A 116 -9.89 -12.42 11.03
N THR A 117 -9.58 -11.20 10.59
CA THR A 117 -9.07 -10.95 9.23
C THR A 117 -7.62 -11.42 9.07
N ASP A 118 -6.79 -11.28 10.11
CA ASP A 118 -5.40 -11.72 10.10
C ASP A 118 -5.27 -13.26 10.14
N ASN A 119 -6.27 -13.94 10.71
CA ASN A 119 -6.35 -15.40 10.78
C ASN A 119 -7.23 -16.01 9.67
N ALA A 120 -7.73 -15.20 8.72
CA ALA A 120 -8.46 -15.73 7.58
C ALA A 120 -7.45 -16.37 6.62
N PRO A 121 -7.53 -17.70 6.34
CA PRO A 121 -6.70 -18.29 5.31
C PRO A 121 -7.05 -17.64 3.97
N ASP A 122 -6.01 -17.25 3.25
CA ASP A 122 -5.98 -16.75 1.88
C ASP A 122 -6.63 -17.79 0.94
N LEU A 123 -7.95 -17.69 0.77
CA LEU A 123 -8.74 -18.55 -0.13
C LEU A 123 -8.70 -18.05 -1.58
N ASP A 124 -7.48 -17.88 -2.10
CA ASP A 124 -7.24 -17.51 -3.50
C ASP A 124 -6.21 -18.48 -4.15
N ASN A 125 -6.57 -19.77 -4.27
CA ASN A 125 -6.09 -20.66 -5.35
C ASN A 125 -7.13 -21.74 -5.68
#